data_AF-A0A9C9NX56-F1
#
_entry.id   AF-A0A9C9NX56-F1
#
_cell.length_a   1.000
_cell.length_b   1.000
_cell.length_c   1.000
_cell.angle_alpha   90.00
_cell.angle_beta   90.00
_cell.angle_gamma   90.00
#
_symmetry.space_group_name_H-M   'P 1'
#
loop_
_entity.id
_entity.type
_entity.pdbx_description
1 polymer ?
#
loop_
_entity_poly.entity_id
_entity_poly.type
_entity_poly.pdbx_seq_one_letter_code
_entity_poly.pdbx_strand_id
1 'polypeptide(L)'
;MATFDTGEIKSRAKSNFTDAWIATAKIIPTGTEISLPKKSTPHLVRELIQKSRQILLNLGFDEVENLTILPDSDVVKQYGPEARVILDRAFYLAELPRPDIGLSARKIAQLKKIAAEIDIEKLQTILRNYKKGEIEADNLIEELIAGLGITDYQATELLDKVFPELKELRPVPSNKTLRSHMTATWFHTLAALQPRCNRDSFPVALFSVGPRYRNEQREDAHHLRVHHSASIVVMDPEMSIDAGRTITRDIMQQYGFSDIKFETKTATSKYYAPGQNRRFLLNTKAPGSRLQTSGCIRLWPWLISTLNTLCSTQDSALSDWGCLFTK
;
A
#
# COMPACT_ATOMS: atom_id res chain seq x y z
N MET A 1 -32.68 4.18 24.49
CA MET A 1 -31.76 3.33 23.69
C MET A 1 -31.71 1.97 24.35
N ALA A 2 -31.76 0.87 23.61
CA ALA A 2 -31.54 -0.45 24.20
C ALA A 2 -30.09 -0.51 24.70
N THR A 3 -29.90 -0.26 25.99
CA THR A 3 -28.62 -0.42 26.68
C THR A 3 -28.40 -1.91 26.88
N PHE A 4 -27.47 -2.48 26.12
CA PHE A 4 -27.06 -3.88 26.31
C PHE A 4 -25.83 -3.96 27.21
N ASP A 5 -25.76 -5.03 28.01
CA ASP A 5 -24.65 -5.26 28.94
C ASP A 5 -23.41 -5.78 28.19
N THR A 6 -22.46 -4.88 27.96
CA THR A 6 -21.20 -5.23 27.29
C THR A 6 -20.31 -6.16 28.10
N GLY A 7 -20.42 -6.17 29.43
CA GLY A 7 -19.65 -7.05 30.30
C GLY A 7 -20.10 -8.50 30.17
N GLU A 8 -21.41 -8.72 30.20
CA GLU A 8 -22.00 -10.05 30.02
C GLU A 8 -21.69 -10.63 28.64
N ILE A 9 -21.85 -9.85 27.57
CA ILE A 9 -21.57 -10.29 26.19
C ILE A 9 -20.09 -10.71 26.05
N LYS A 10 -19.16 -9.90 26.58
CA LYS A 10 -17.73 -10.23 26.55
C LYS A 10 -17.41 -11.50 27.34
N SER A 11 -18.05 -11.70 28.49
CA SER A 11 -17.85 -12.90 29.31
C SER A 11 -18.34 -14.14 28.58
N ARG A 12 -19.56 -14.10 28.02
CA ARG A 12 -20.14 -15.21 27.24
C ARG A 12 -19.29 -15.52 26.01
N ALA A 13 -18.83 -14.50 25.28
CA ALA A 13 -18.01 -14.68 24.08
C ALA A 13 -16.65 -15.34 24.37
N LYS A 14 -16.06 -15.10 25.54
CA LYS A 14 -14.83 -15.79 25.97
C LYS A 14 -15.04 -17.27 26.26
N SER A 15 -16.21 -17.64 26.75
CA SER A 15 -16.56 -19.04 27.05
C SER A 15 -17.01 -19.80 25.81
N ASN A 16 -17.92 -19.21 25.02
CA ASN A 16 -18.36 -19.72 23.73
C ASN A 16 -18.74 -18.54 22.83
N PHE A 17 -17.87 -18.24 21.86
CA PHE A 17 -18.06 -17.13 20.93
C PHE A 17 -19.36 -17.28 20.12
N THR A 18 -19.61 -18.48 19.60
CA THR A 18 -20.75 -18.75 18.72
C THR A 18 -22.09 -18.60 19.43
N ASP A 19 -22.20 -19.12 20.66
CA ASP A 19 -23.43 -18.98 21.47
C ASP A 19 -23.72 -17.51 21.81
N ALA A 20 -22.68 -16.76 22.16
CA ALA A 20 -22.81 -15.33 22.45
C ALA A 20 -23.26 -14.54 21.20
N TRP A 21 -22.74 -14.88 20.03
CA TRP A 21 -23.11 -14.26 18.76
C TRP A 21 -24.60 -14.51 18.43
N ILE A 22 -25.08 -15.76 18.51
CA ILE A 22 -26.49 -16.09 18.26
C ILE A 22 -27.41 -15.39 19.26
N ALA A 23 -27.05 -15.41 20.55
CA ALA A 23 -27.90 -14.84 21.60
C ALA A 23 -28.10 -13.33 21.47
N THR A 24 -27.08 -12.61 20.99
CA THR A 24 -27.10 -11.15 20.88
C THR A 24 -27.92 -10.62 19.70
N ALA A 25 -28.24 -11.45 18.71
CA ALA A 25 -29.10 -11.06 17.59
C ALA A 25 -30.48 -10.57 18.05
N LYS A 26 -31.01 -11.13 19.15
CA LYS A 26 -32.32 -10.78 19.72
C LYS A 26 -32.40 -9.35 20.28
N ILE A 27 -31.26 -8.70 20.46
CA ILE A 27 -31.15 -7.37 21.07
C ILE A 27 -31.31 -6.26 20.02
N ILE A 28 -31.22 -6.60 18.72
CA ILE A 28 -31.34 -5.65 17.62
C ILE A 28 -32.82 -5.29 17.40
N PRO A 29 -33.19 -4.00 17.39
CA PRO A 29 -34.58 -3.58 17.18
C PRO A 29 -35.02 -3.82 15.73
N THR A 30 -36.32 -4.13 15.55
CA THR A 30 -36.96 -4.31 14.23
C THR A 30 -38.02 -3.24 13.99
N GLY A 31 -38.30 -2.94 12.71
CA GLY A 31 -39.37 -2.01 12.33
C GLY A 31 -39.11 -0.54 12.70
N THR A 32 -37.84 -0.11 12.71
CA THR A 32 -37.48 1.28 13.04
C THR A 32 -37.30 2.13 11.78
N GLU A 33 -37.58 3.44 11.92
CA GLU A 33 -37.29 4.46 10.90
C GLU A 33 -36.37 5.52 11.54
N ILE A 34 -35.33 5.94 10.81
CA ILE A 34 -34.33 6.91 11.29
C ILE A 34 -34.16 8.00 10.24
N SER A 35 -34.17 9.26 10.68
CA SER A 35 -33.87 10.42 9.83
C SER A 35 -32.42 10.86 9.99
N LEU A 36 -31.73 11.13 8.87
CA LEU A 36 -30.34 11.57 8.85
C LEU A 36 -30.21 13.11 8.80
N PRO A 37 -29.12 13.68 9.33
CA PRO A 37 -28.83 15.10 9.17
C PRO A 37 -28.71 15.51 7.70
N LYS A 38 -29.22 16.69 7.35
CA LYS A 38 -29.26 17.18 5.96
C LYS A 38 -27.91 17.66 5.39
N LYS A 39 -26.90 17.88 6.25
CA LYS A 39 -25.60 18.43 5.84
C LYS A 39 -24.46 17.76 6.58
N SER A 40 -23.42 17.39 5.83
CA SER A 40 -22.18 16.82 6.35
C SER A 40 -20.99 17.75 6.08
N THR A 41 -19.90 17.52 6.81
CA THR A 41 -18.64 18.24 6.67
C THR A 41 -17.59 17.32 6.05
N PRO A 42 -16.87 17.75 5.00
CA PRO A 42 -15.84 16.90 4.39
C PRO A 42 -14.59 16.83 5.27
N HIS A 43 -13.82 15.76 5.13
CA HIS A 43 -12.55 15.61 5.84
C HIS A 43 -11.48 16.50 5.21
N LEU A 44 -10.83 17.37 5.98
CA LEU A 44 -9.90 18.41 5.48
C LEU A 44 -8.77 17.84 4.59
N VAL A 45 -8.19 16.70 4.95
CA VAL A 45 -7.14 16.04 4.12
C VAL A 45 -7.71 15.55 2.78
N ARG A 46 -8.96 15.09 2.75
CA ARG A 46 -9.61 14.61 1.52
C ARG A 46 -9.94 15.78 0.59
N GLU A 47 -10.39 16.90 1.16
CA GLU A 47 -10.55 18.16 0.43
C GLU A 47 -9.23 18.63 -0.18
N LEU A 48 -8.14 18.60 0.59
CA LEU A 48 -6.83 19.00 0.08
C LEU A 48 -6.36 18.08 -1.04
N ILE A 49 -6.55 16.75 -0.92
CA ILE A 49 -6.25 15.79 -1.99
C ILE A 49 -7.06 16.13 -3.25
N GLN A 50 -8.36 16.37 -3.12
CA GLN A 50 -9.21 16.70 -4.27
C GLN A 50 -8.78 18.03 -4.92
N LYS A 51 -8.48 19.05 -4.11
CA LYS A 51 -7.91 20.31 -4.59
C LYS A 51 -6.59 20.08 -5.32
N SER A 52 -5.71 19.22 -4.81
CA SER A 52 -4.45 18.86 -5.47
C SER A 52 -4.66 18.25 -6.84
N ARG A 53 -5.59 17.31 -6.96
CA ARG A 53 -5.94 16.69 -8.25
C ARG A 53 -6.45 17.73 -9.24
N GLN A 54 -7.39 18.59 -8.81
CA GLN A 54 -7.97 19.61 -9.68
C GLN A 54 -6.92 20.61 -10.19
N ILE A 55 -6.01 21.05 -9.32
CA ILE A 55 -4.92 21.96 -9.69
C ILE A 55 -4.04 21.33 -10.77
N LEU A 56 -3.65 20.06 -10.59
CA LEU A 56 -2.72 19.39 -11.51
C LEU A 56 -3.37 19.09 -12.86
N LEU A 57 -4.63 18.67 -12.86
CA LEU A 57 -5.43 18.51 -14.09
C LEU A 57 -5.55 19.83 -14.86
N ASN A 58 -5.87 20.92 -14.17
CA ASN A 58 -6.01 22.24 -14.79
C ASN A 58 -4.68 22.77 -15.35
N LEU A 59 -3.54 22.27 -14.87
CA LEU A 59 -2.20 22.60 -15.36
C LEU A 59 -1.73 21.65 -16.48
N GLY A 60 -2.58 20.74 -16.95
CA GLY A 60 -2.28 19.85 -18.07
C GLY A 60 -1.48 18.60 -17.70
N PHE A 61 -1.46 18.20 -16.43
CA PHE A 61 -0.90 16.91 -16.03
C PHE A 61 -1.96 15.80 -16.13
N ASP A 62 -1.57 14.66 -16.67
CA ASP A 62 -2.42 13.46 -16.70
C ASP A 62 -2.34 12.69 -15.37
N GLU A 63 -3.50 12.29 -14.84
CA GLU A 63 -3.57 11.51 -13.60
C GLU A 63 -3.25 10.04 -13.85
N VAL A 64 -2.37 9.47 -13.04
CA VAL A 64 -2.03 8.04 -13.08
C VAL A 64 -1.99 7.42 -11.69
N GLU A 65 -2.22 6.11 -11.61
CA GLU A 65 -2.00 5.34 -10.40
C GLU A 65 -0.67 4.58 -10.49
N ASN A 66 0.25 4.92 -9.60
CA ASN A 66 1.51 4.20 -9.50
C ASN A 66 1.33 2.96 -8.61
N LEU A 67 2.21 1.96 -8.79
CA LEU A 67 2.28 0.82 -7.86
C LEU A 67 2.36 1.30 -6.41
N THR A 68 1.73 0.58 -5.48
CA THR A 68 1.86 0.85 -4.04
C THR A 68 2.82 -0.13 -3.37
N ILE A 69 2.85 -1.35 -3.87
CA ILE A 69 3.70 -2.45 -3.41
C ILE A 69 4.77 -2.68 -4.47
N LEU A 70 6.02 -2.79 -4.03
CA LEU A 70 7.18 -3.06 -4.90
C LEU A 70 8.21 -3.94 -4.17
N PRO A 71 8.98 -4.78 -4.87
CA PRO A 71 10.07 -5.52 -4.26
C PRO A 71 11.17 -4.57 -3.77
N ASP A 72 11.85 -4.94 -2.68
CA ASP A 72 12.97 -4.16 -2.15
C ASP A 72 14.14 -4.02 -3.13
N SER A 73 14.28 -4.95 -4.07
CA SER A 73 15.26 -4.90 -5.16
C SER A 73 15.10 -3.66 -6.05
N ASP A 74 13.89 -3.12 -6.20
CA ASP A 74 13.69 -1.89 -6.96
C ASP A 74 14.19 -0.66 -6.20
N VAL A 75 14.12 -0.67 -4.86
CA VAL A 75 14.77 0.37 -4.05
C VAL A 75 16.29 0.28 -4.20
N VAL A 76 16.86 -0.93 -4.28
CA VAL A 76 18.29 -1.15 -4.54
C VAL A 76 18.72 -0.57 -5.88
N LYS A 77 17.94 -0.79 -6.96
CA LYS A 77 18.24 -0.22 -8.28
C LYS A 77 18.26 1.32 -8.28
N GLN A 78 17.41 1.95 -7.46
CA GLN A 78 17.26 3.40 -7.44
C GLN A 78 18.28 4.11 -6.55
N TYR A 79 18.63 3.51 -5.42
CA TYR A 79 19.49 4.13 -4.41
C TYR A 79 20.90 3.55 -4.35
N GLY A 80 21.14 2.43 -5.04
CA GLY A 80 22.43 1.73 -5.03
C GLY A 80 22.89 1.43 -3.60
N PRO A 81 24.12 1.80 -3.21
CA PRO A 81 24.65 1.56 -1.87
C PRO A 81 23.84 2.18 -0.72
N GLU A 82 23.05 3.24 -0.96
CA GLU A 82 22.23 3.89 0.07
C GLU A 82 20.95 3.09 0.39
N ALA A 83 20.59 2.10 -0.45
CA ALA A 83 19.28 1.45 -0.39
C ALA A 83 18.96 0.82 0.96
N ARG A 84 19.93 0.25 1.67
CA ARG A 84 19.71 -0.36 3.00
C ARG A 84 19.25 0.65 4.04
N VAL A 85 19.77 1.88 4.00
CA VAL A 85 19.33 2.98 4.87
C VAL A 85 17.90 3.41 4.54
N ILE A 86 17.51 3.31 3.27
CA ILE A 86 16.16 3.68 2.82
C ILE A 86 15.14 2.58 3.14
N LEU A 87 15.55 1.31 3.10
CA LEU A 87 14.71 0.16 3.41
C LEU A 87 14.44 0.02 4.91
N ASP A 88 15.32 0.53 5.78
CA ASP A 88 15.10 0.58 7.24
C ASP A 88 13.78 1.29 7.61
N ARG A 89 13.44 2.35 6.86
CA ARG A 89 12.18 3.09 7.03
C ARG A 89 11.02 2.58 6.16
N ALA A 90 11.14 1.42 5.52
CA ALA A 90 10.08 0.82 4.71
C ALA A 90 9.30 -0.22 5.52
N PHE A 91 8.00 -0.37 5.24
CA PHE A 91 7.24 -1.51 5.76
C PHE A 91 7.40 -2.69 4.79
N TYR A 92 7.87 -3.81 5.31
CA TYR A 92 7.84 -5.09 4.61
C TYR A 92 6.48 -5.78 4.84
N LEU A 93 5.97 -6.41 3.79
CA LEU A 93 4.71 -7.15 3.87
C LEU A 93 4.96 -8.58 4.33
N ALA A 94 4.18 -9.01 5.32
CA ALA A 94 4.14 -10.39 5.78
C ALA A 94 2.74 -10.96 5.52
N GLU A 95 2.70 -12.21 5.08
CA GLU A 95 1.47 -12.92 4.74
C GLU A 95 1.36 -14.17 5.63
N LEU A 96 0.14 -14.57 6.00
CA LEU A 96 -0.07 -15.85 6.68
C LEU A 96 0.05 -16.97 5.64
N PRO A 97 0.93 -17.97 5.84
CA PRO A 97 1.02 -19.08 4.92
C PRO A 97 -0.24 -19.94 5.03
N ARG A 98 -0.69 -20.54 3.92
CA ARG A 98 -1.69 -21.61 3.97
C ARG A 98 -1.07 -22.81 4.70
N PRO A 99 -1.62 -23.28 5.83
CA PRO A 99 -1.02 -24.37 6.61
C PRO A 99 -1.14 -25.70 5.85
N ASP A 100 -0.16 -26.57 6.08
CA ASP A 100 -0.29 -27.97 5.69
C ASP A 100 -1.01 -28.72 6.82
N ILE A 101 -2.24 -29.17 6.56
CA ILE A 101 -3.10 -29.80 7.57
C ILE A 101 -3.13 -31.30 7.29
N GLY A 102 -2.29 -32.04 8.02
CA GLY A 102 -2.34 -33.50 8.02
C GLY A 102 -3.53 -34.04 8.82
N LEU A 103 -4.13 -35.14 8.35
CA LEU A 103 -5.23 -35.86 9.01
C LEU A 103 -4.70 -37.12 9.72
N SER A 104 -4.08 -36.94 10.89
CA SER A 104 -3.63 -38.07 11.70
C SER A 104 -4.82 -38.85 12.30
N ALA A 105 -4.60 -40.12 12.69
CA ALA A 105 -5.63 -40.93 13.33
C ALA A 105 -6.26 -40.26 14.57
N ARG A 106 -5.44 -39.50 15.33
CA ARG A 106 -5.91 -38.70 16.47
C ARG A 106 -6.88 -37.60 16.06
N LYS A 107 -6.58 -36.85 15.00
CA LYS A 107 -7.46 -35.80 14.48
C LYS A 107 -8.75 -36.36 13.92
N ILE A 108 -8.69 -37.48 13.20
CA ILE A 108 -9.89 -38.19 12.72
C ILE A 108 -10.77 -38.61 13.89
N ALA A 109 -10.18 -39.12 14.98
CA ALA A 109 -10.93 -39.47 16.19
C ALA A 109 -11.57 -38.25 16.87
N GLN A 110 -10.92 -37.10 16.90
CA GLN A 110 -11.50 -35.86 17.44
C GLN A 110 -12.61 -35.32 16.55
N LEU A 111 -12.41 -35.36 15.24
CA LEU A 111 -13.37 -34.94 14.23
C LEU A 111 -14.68 -35.73 14.30
N LYS A 112 -14.58 -37.07 14.44
CA LYS A 112 -15.76 -37.95 14.61
C LYS A 112 -16.56 -37.68 15.90
N LYS A 113 -15.99 -36.98 16.89
CA LYS A 113 -16.74 -36.53 18.09
C LYS A 113 -17.60 -35.29 17.81
N ILE A 114 -17.21 -34.46 16.84
CA ILE A 114 -17.91 -33.23 16.47
C ILE A 114 -18.97 -33.53 15.40
N ALA A 115 -18.62 -34.38 14.43
CA ALA A 115 -19.52 -34.83 13.39
C ALA A 115 -19.23 -36.30 13.06
N ALA A 116 -20.15 -37.18 13.46
CA ALA A 116 -19.96 -38.63 13.44
C ALA A 116 -19.83 -39.22 12.03
N GLU A 117 -20.58 -38.66 11.06
CA GLU A 117 -20.65 -39.14 9.67
C GLU A 117 -19.93 -38.19 8.70
N ILE A 118 -18.64 -37.92 8.92
CA ILE A 118 -17.82 -37.16 7.96
C ILE A 118 -17.11 -38.06 6.96
N ASP A 119 -17.18 -37.66 5.69
CA ASP A 119 -16.35 -38.15 4.59
C ASP A 119 -14.92 -37.58 4.68
N ILE A 120 -13.96 -38.44 5.07
CA ILE A 120 -12.56 -38.06 5.28
C ILE A 120 -11.85 -37.76 3.96
N GLU A 121 -12.20 -38.43 2.86
CA GLU A 121 -11.59 -38.20 1.55
C GLU A 121 -11.98 -36.82 0.99
N LYS A 122 -13.25 -36.45 1.16
CA LYS A 122 -13.71 -35.09 0.80
C LYS A 122 -13.04 -34.02 1.65
N LEU A 123 -12.95 -34.22 2.96
CA LEU A 123 -12.23 -33.28 3.84
C LEU A 123 -10.77 -33.12 3.41
N GLN A 124 -10.09 -34.21 3.09
CA GLN A 124 -8.71 -34.16 2.63
C GLN A 124 -8.57 -33.37 1.33
N THR A 125 -9.49 -33.56 0.39
CA THR A 125 -9.56 -32.78 -0.85
C THR A 125 -9.75 -31.28 -0.56
N ILE A 126 -10.70 -30.92 0.29
CA ILE A 126 -10.96 -29.51 0.66
C ILE A 126 -9.70 -28.88 1.26
N LEU A 127 -9.07 -29.54 2.24
CA LEU A 127 -7.85 -29.01 2.88
C LEU A 127 -6.67 -28.89 1.90
N ARG A 128 -6.54 -29.83 0.95
CA ARG A 128 -5.52 -29.77 -0.09
C ARG A 128 -5.76 -28.61 -1.06
N ASN A 129 -7.00 -28.40 -1.49
CA ASN A 129 -7.37 -27.32 -2.39
C ASN A 129 -7.18 -25.96 -1.70
N TYR A 130 -7.51 -25.86 -0.41
CA TYR A 130 -7.19 -24.71 0.43
C TYR A 130 -5.68 -24.43 0.51
N LYS A 131 -4.86 -25.47 0.72
CA LYS A 131 -3.40 -25.34 0.74
C LYS A 131 -2.83 -24.83 -0.59
N LYS A 132 -3.41 -25.25 -1.71
CA LYS A 132 -3.03 -24.78 -3.05
C LYS A 132 -3.54 -23.38 -3.39
N GLY A 133 -4.44 -22.81 -2.59
CA GLY A 133 -5.10 -21.55 -2.90
C GLY A 133 -6.21 -21.67 -3.94
N GLU A 134 -6.71 -22.88 -4.20
CA GLU A 134 -7.89 -23.12 -5.03
C GLU A 134 -9.19 -22.76 -4.28
N ILE A 135 -9.14 -22.74 -2.94
CA ILE A 135 -10.20 -22.25 -2.05
C ILE A 135 -9.74 -20.97 -1.37
N GLU A 136 -10.54 -19.91 -1.49
CA GLU A 136 -10.28 -18.62 -0.84
C GLU A 136 -10.46 -18.70 0.68
N ALA A 137 -9.86 -17.73 1.41
CA ALA A 137 -9.85 -17.76 2.87
C ALA A 137 -11.24 -17.63 3.50
N ASP A 138 -12.05 -16.75 2.94
CA ASP A 138 -13.44 -16.48 3.32
C ASP A 138 -14.37 -17.65 3.00
N ASN A 139 -14.06 -18.42 1.95
CA ASN A 139 -14.90 -19.53 1.50
C ASN A 139 -14.63 -20.86 2.21
N LEU A 140 -13.56 -20.99 3.01
CA LEU A 140 -13.19 -22.28 3.62
C LEU A 140 -14.33 -22.88 4.47
N ILE A 141 -15.05 -22.06 5.24
CA ILE A 141 -16.17 -22.54 6.06
C ILE A 141 -17.31 -23.04 5.19
N GLU A 142 -17.68 -22.28 4.16
CA GLU A 142 -18.76 -22.66 3.23
C GLU A 142 -18.44 -23.96 2.48
N GLU A 143 -17.21 -24.12 2.03
CA GLU A 143 -16.73 -25.35 1.38
C GLU A 143 -16.76 -26.57 2.32
N LEU A 144 -16.44 -26.38 3.61
CA LEU A 144 -16.56 -27.44 4.62
C LEU A 144 -18.03 -27.82 4.86
N ILE A 145 -18.92 -26.84 4.97
CA ILE A 145 -20.37 -27.05 5.14
C ILE A 145 -20.93 -27.82 3.94
N ALA A 146 -20.73 -27.31 2.73
CA ALA A 146 -21.29 -27.89 1.51
C ALA A 146 -20.65 -29.24 1.18
N GLY A 147 -19.33 -29.36 1.31
CA GLY A 147 -18.59 -30.56 0.93
C GLY A 147 -18.77 -31.72 1.91
N LEU A 148 -18.94 -31.45 3.20
CA LEU A 148 -19.06 -32.46 4.25
C LEU A 148 -20.49 -32.64 4.77
N GLY A 149 -21.43 -31.79 4.37
CA GLY A 149 -22.82 -31.82 4.86
C GLY A 149 -22.94 -31.50 6.35
N ILE A 150 -22.03 -30.69 6.88
CA ILE A 150 -22.00 -30.32 8.31
C ILE A 150 -22.58 -28.93 8.53
N THR A 151 -22.98 -28.65 9.77
CA THR A 151 -23.47 -27.32 10.15
C THR A 151 -22.32 -26.31 10.27
N ASP A 152 -22.65 -25.02 10.16
CA ASP A 152 -21.72 -23.91 10.42
C ASP A 152 -21.04 -24.02 11.81
N TYR A 153 -21.83 -24.41 12.83
CA TYR A 153 -21.32 -24.68 14.17
C TYR A 153 -20.24 -25.77 14.17
N GLN A 154 -20.50 -26.90 13.50
CA GLN A 154 -19.55 -28.01 13.43
C GLN A 154 -18.30 -27.66 12.62
N ALA A 155 -18.44 -26.93 11.51
CA ALA A 155 -17.31 -26.48 10.71
C ALA A 155 -16.36 -25.59 11.52
N THR A 156 -16.92 -24.60 12.23
CA THR A 156 -16.16 -23.72 13.11
C THR A 156 -15.52 -24.48 14.28
N GLU A 157 -16.25 -25.37 14.94
CA GLU A 157 -15.72 -26.18 16.04
C GLU A 157 -14.58 -27.10 15.58
N LEU A 158 -14.66 -27.61 14.36
CA LEU A 158 -13.64 -28.43 13.72
C LEU A 158 -12.35 -27.63 13.48
N LEU A 159 -12.45 -26.41 12.94
CA LEU A 159 -11.28 -25.53 12.81
C LEU A 159 -10.66 -25.20 14.17
N ASP A 160 -11.50 -24.95 15.18
CA ASP A 160 -11.05 -24.55 16.52
C ASP A 160 -10.36 -25.70 17.29
N LYS A 161 -10.98 -26.88 17.32
CA LYS A 161 -10.58 -27.98 18.21
C LYS A 161 -9.74 -29.06 17.54
N VAL A 162 -9.80 -29.21 16.22
CA VAL A 162 -9.13 -30.30 15.48
C VAL A 162 -7.89 -29.81 14.74
N PHE A 163 -7.89 -28.57 14.25
CA PHE A 163 -6.82 -28.01 13.42
C PHE A 163 -6.10 -26.83 14.11
N PRO A 164 -5.28 -27.10 15.15
CA PRO A 164 -4.50 -26.06 15.82
C PRO A 164 -3.55 -25.32 14.87
N GLU A 165 -3.18 -25.92 13.74
CA GLU A 165 -2.32 -25.31 12.71
C GLU A 165 -2.87 -23.97 12.22
N LEU A 166 -4.20 -23.81 12.16
CA LEU A 166 -4.84 -22.56 11.75
C LEU A 166 -4.73 -21.47 12.82
N LYS A 167 -4.74 -21.85 14.10
CA LYS A 167 -4.58 -20.93 15.24
C LYS A 167 -3.14 -20.48 15.44
N GLU A 168 -2.20 -21.36 15.10
CA GLU A 168 -0.77 -21.15 15.33
C GLU A 168 -0.06 -20.45 14.15
N LEU A 169 -0.79 -20.12 13.08
CA LEU A 169 -0.23 -19.43 11.93
C LEU A 169 0.46 -18.12 12.35
N ARG A 170 1.70 -17.94 11.88
CA ARG A 170 2.47 -16.72 12.06
C ARG A 170 2.74 -16.07 10.71
N PRO A 171 2.69 -14.73 10.60
CA PRO A 171 3.03 -14.04 9.37
C PRO A 171 4.48 -14.32 8.97
N VAL A 172 4.69 -14.64 7.69
CA VAL A 172 6.02 -14.81 7.11
C VAL A 172 6.35 -13.57 6.28
N PRO A 173 7.44 -12.85 6.59
CA PRO A 173 7.83 -11.67 5.82
C PRO A 173 8.24 -12.05 4.39
N SER A 174 7.87 -11.20 3.43
CA SER A 174 8.28 -11.29 2.04
C SER A 174 9.35 -10.24 1.72
N ASN A 175 9.83 -10.21 0.48
CA ASN A 175 10.67 -9.11 -0.04
C ASN A 175 9.86 -7.92 -0.58
N LYS A 176 8.52 -7.96 -0.48
CA LYS A 176 7.64 -6.88 -0.92
C LYS A 176 7.59 -5.79 0.14
N THR A 177 7.64 -4.54 -0.31
CA THR A 177 7.58 -3.36 0.55
C THR A 177 6.43 -2.45 0.13
N LEU A 178 5.95 -1.63 1.07
CA LEU A 178 5.11 -0.48 0.73
C LEU A 178 6.00 0.70 0.29
N ARG A 179 5.56 1.43 -0.74
CA ARG A 179 6.29 2.61 -1.24
C ARG A 179 6.51 3.64 -0.12
N SER A 180 7.77 3.90 0.21
CA SER A 180 8.14 4.96 1.17
C SER A 180 8.12 6.37 0.57
N HIS A 181 8.02 6.46 -0.75
CA HIS A 181 7.96 7.68 -1.53
C HIS A 181 7.44 7.38 -2.94
N MET A 182 6.67 8.31 -3.53
CA MET A 182 6.04 8.10 -4.85
C MET A 182 7.05 7.85 -5.98
N THR A 183 8.25 8.42 -5.87
CA THR A 183 9.35 8.17 -6.80
C THR A 183 9.71 6.70 -6.92
N ALA A 184 9.59 5.92 -5.85
CA ALA A 184 9.88 4.49 -5.89
C ALA A 184 9.17 3.78 -7.04
N THR A 185 8.01 4.29 -7.43
CA THR A 185 7.13 3.66 -8.40
C THR A 185 6.94 4.44 -9.69
N TRP A 186 7.42 5.69 -9.76
CA TRP A 186 7.46 6.47 -11.01
C TRP A 186 8.33 5.81 -12.08
N PHE A 187 9.41 5.13 -11.68
CA PHE A 187 10.28 4.39 -12.61
C PHE A 187 9.53 3.33 -13.41
N HIS A 188 8.62 2.56 -12.79
CA HIS A 188 7.84 1.54 -13.49
C HIS A 188 6.89 2.16 -14.52
N THR A 189 6.18 3.22 -14.10
CA THR A 189 5.25 3.94 -14.95
C THR A 189 5.96 4.55 -16.16
N LEU A 190 7.08 5.25 -15.93
CA LEU A 190 7.87 5.83 -17.02
C LEU A 190 8.48 4.76 -17.92
N ALA A 191 9.02 3.67 -17.37
CA ALA A 191 9.58 2.57 -18.18
C ALA A 191 8.53 1.91 -19.09
N ALA A 192 7.26 1.85 -18.66
CA ALA A 192 6.17 1.34 -19.47
C ALA A 192 5.72 2.32 -20.58
N LEU A 193 5.88 3.63 -20.37
CA LEU A 193 5.46 4.67 -21.30
C LEU A 193 6.55 5.06 -22.30
N GLN A 194 7.81 5.08 -21.86
CA GLN A 194 8.96 5.57 -22.64
C GLN A 194 9.08 4.92 -24.02
N PRO A 195 8.90 3.59 -24.22
CA PRO A 195 9.01 2.97 -25.55
C PRO A 195 7.97 3.44 -26.56
N ARG A 196 6.88 4.07 -26.09
CA ARG A 196 5.79 4.60 -26.93
C ARG A 196 5.92 6.09 -27.21
N CYS A 197 6.89 6.75 -26.57
CA CYS A 197 7.08 8.19 -26.70
C CYS A 197 7.96 8.51 -27.92
N ASN A 198 7.50 9.46 -28.72
CA ASN A 198 8.28 10.10 -29.78
C ASN A 198 8.40 11.62 -29.49
N ARG A 199 8.97 12.39 -30.42
CA ARG A 199 9.14 13.83 -30.25
C ARG A 199 7.83 14.57 -29.98
N ASP A 200 6.73 14.14 -30.59
CA ASP A 200 5.40 14.75 -30.44
C ASP A 200 4.67 14.30 -29.16
N SER A 201 5.25 13.33 -28.44
CA SER A 201 4.72 12.86 -27.15
C SER A 201 5.18 13.71 -25.97
N PHE A 202 6.13 14.63 -26.17
CA PHE A 202 6.72 15.45 -25.13
C PHE A 202 6.04 16.82 -25.02
N PRO A 203 5.90 17.38 -23.80
CA PRO A 203 6.29 16.78 -22.52
C PRO A 203 5.30 15.69 -22.06
N VAL A 204 5.81 14.60 -21.49
CA VAL A 204 4.97 13.65 -20.73
C VAL A 204 4.87 14.16 -19.29
N ALA A 205 3.74 14.78 -18.96
CA ALA A 205 3.47 15.39 -17.65
C ALA A 205 2.43 14.57 -16.88
N LEU A 206 2.86 13.84 -15.84
CA LEU A 206 1.99 12.95 -15.08
C LEU A 206 1.92 13.36 -13.61
N PHE A 207 0.81 13.06 -12.96
CA PHE A 207 0.70 13.20 -11.51
C PHE A 207 -0.04 12.04 -10.84
N SER A 208 0.20 11.89 -9.55
CA SER A 208 -0.49 10.92 -8.71
C SER A 208 -0.55 11.46 -7.28
N VAL A 209 -1.76 11.45 -6.69
CA VAL A 209 -2.00 11.89 -5.31
C VAL A 209 -2.44 10.69 -4.49
N GLY A 210 -1.56 10.16 -3.66
CA GLY A 210 -1.83 8.93 -2.94
C GLY A 210 -1.03 8.77 -1.65
N PRO A 211 -1.34 7.73 -0.86
CA PRO A 211 -0.61 7.44 0.37
C PRO A 211 0.81 6.95 0.05
N ARG A 212 1.73 7.30 0.96
CA ARG A 212 3.05 6.70 1.10
C ARG A 212 3.28 6.30 2.55
N TYR A 213 4.10 5.27 2.74
CA TYR A 213 4.21 4.55 3.99
C TYR A 213 5.64 4.58 4.49
N ARG A 214 5.89 5.16 5.66
CA ARG A 214 7.22 5.25 6.26
C ARG A 214 7.18 4.71 7.66
N ASN A 215 8.06 3.77 7.97
CA ASN A 215 8.23 3.30 9.33
C ASN A 215 9.04 4.34 10.12
N GLU A 216 8.38 5.43 10.49
CA GLU A 216 8.96 6.46 11.36
C GLU A 216 9.06 5.89 12.79
N GLN A 217 10.21 6.12 13.46
CA GLN A 217 10.48 5.59 14.80
C GLN A 217 9.42 6.01 15.83
N ARG A 218 8.85 7.21 15.63
CA ARG A 218 7.72 7.75 16.39
C ARG A 218 6.84 8.60 15.47
N GLU A 219 5.53 8.59 15.70
CA GLU A 219 4.62 9.54 15.07
C GLU A 219 4.53 10.85 15.87
N ASP A 220 4.63 11.97 15.17
CA ASP A 220 4.49 13.32 15.74
C ASP A 220 3.85 14.28 14.72
N ALA A 221 3.79 15.57 15.06
CA ALA A 221 3.17 16.60 14.22
C ALA A 221 3.79 16.73 12.80
N HIS A 222 5.00 16.19 12.58
CA HIS A 222 5.72 16.26 11.32
C HIS A 222 5.96 14.88 10.68
N HIS A 223 5.84 13.81 11.46
CA HIS A 223 6.13 12.43 11.03
C HIS A 223 4.93 11.53 11.28
N LEU A 224 4.30 11.07 10.21
CA LEU A 224 3.22 10.08 10.27
C LEU A 224 3.64 8.85 9.47
N ARG A 225 3.28 7.67 9.95
CA ARG A 225 3.60 6.41 9.27
C ARG A 225 2.90 6.29 7.93
N VAL A 226 1.73 6.91 7.80
CA VAL A 226 0.98 7.04 6.56
C VAL A 226 0.68 8.50 6.31
N HIS A 227 1.12 9.00 5.16
CA HIS A 227 0.80 10.36 4.73
C HIS A 227 0.63 10.42 3.22
N HIS A 228 -0.12 11.42 2.76
CA HIS A 228 -0.38 11.59 1.34
C HIS A 228 0.73 12.40 0.67
N SER A 229 1.01 12.07 -0.58
CA SER A 229 1.96 12.75 -1.43
C SER A 229 1.26 13.11 -2.73
N ALA A 230 1.08 14.40 -2.99
CA ALA A 230 0.80 14.89 -4.34
C ALA A 230 2.15 14.93 -5.08
N SER A 231 2.41 13.92 -5.91
CA SER A 231 3.65 13.82 -6.66
C SER A 231 3.39 14.02 -8.14
N ILE A 232 4.30 14.72 -8.80
CA ILE A 232 4.34 14.85 -10.26
C ILE A 232 5.61 14.22 -10.81
N VAL A 233 5.60 13.95 -12.11
CA VAL A 233 6.80 13.70 -12.91
C VAL A 233 6.62 14.34 -14.27
N VAL A 234 7.69 14.91 -14.81
CA VAL A 234 7.76 15.44 -16.17
C VAL A 234 8.93 14.76 -16.85
N MET A 235 8.66 14.06 -17.94
CA MET A 235 9.67 13.46 -18.80
C MET A 235 9.68 14.25 -20.11
N ASP A 236 10.76 14.99 -20.32
CA ASP A 236 10.97 15.84 -21.49
C ASP A 236 12.48 16.00 -21.75
N PRO A 237 12.96 15.96 -23.02
CA PRO A 237 14.37 16.16 -23.36
C PRO A 237 14.96 17.50 -22.90
N GLU A 238 14.16 18.55 -22.84
CA GLU A 238 14.55 19.91 -22.44
C GLU A 238 14.32 20.19 -20.95
N MET A 239 13.94 19.17 -20.17
CA MET A 239 13.65 19.32 -18.76
C MET A 239 14.90 19.75 -17.96
N SER A 240 14.80 20.90 -17.29
CA SER A 240 15.86 21.46 -16.46
C SER A 240 15.38 21.77 -15.04
N ILE A 241 16.33 22.09 -14.16
CA ILE A 241 16.01 22.53 -12.80
C ILE A 241 15.19 23.82 -12.78
N ASP A 242 15.46 24.72 -13.72
CA ASP A 242 14.77 26.01 -13.79
C ASP A 242 13.35 25.84 -14.34
N ALA A 243 13.16 24.98 -15.35
CA ALA A 243 11.83 24.60 -15.84
C ALA A 243 10.96 24.06 -14.70
N GLY A 244 11.50 23.14 -13.89
CA GLY A 244 10.71 22.61 -12.80
C GLY A 244 10.55 23.53 -11.58
N ARG A 245 11.41 24.56 -11.40
CA ARG A 245 11.10 25.66 -10.48
C ARG A 245 9.90 26.45 -10.98
N THR A 246 9.83 26.77 -12.28
CA THR A 246 8.69 27.47 -12.88
C THR A 246 7.40 26.67 -12.67
N ILE A 247 7.38 25.40 -13.06
CA ILE A 247 6.25 24.49 -12.82
C ILE A 247 5.84 24.46 -11.35
N THR A 248 6.82 24.39 -10.43
CA THR A 248 6.51 24.40 -9.00
C THR A 248 5.89 25.71 -8.55
N ARG A 249 6.36 26.86 -9.05
CA ARG A 249 5.75 28.16 -8.75
C ARG A 249 4.31 28.20 -9.24
N ASP A 250 4.06 27.78 -10.48
CA ASP A 250 2.72 27.79 -11.08
C ASP A 250 1.75 26.92 -10.26
N ILE A 251 2.17 25.71 -9.87
CA ILE A 251 1.38 24.83 -9.00
C ILE A 251 1.09 25.52 -7.65
N MET A 252 2.11 26.05 -6.97
CA MET A 252 1.95 26.65 -5.64
C MET A 252 1.11 27.93 -5.66
N GLN A 253 1.15 28.71 -6.74
CA GLN A 253 0.27 29.86 -6.95
C GLN A 253 -1.20 29.46 -6.99
N GLN A 254 -1.54 28.32 -7.61
CA GLN A 254 -2.90 27.77 -7.60
C GLN A 254 -3.37 27.35 -6.20
N TYR A 255 -2.44 27.02 -5.29
CA TYR A 255 -2.77 26.82 -3.87
C TYR A 255 -2.96 28.13 -3.10
N GLY A 256 -2.58 29.28 -3.68
CA GLY A 256 -2.62 30.61 -3.05
C GLY A 256 -1.29 31.07 -2.46
N PHE A 257 -0.18 30.39 -2.77
CA PHE A 257 1.15 30.78 -2.28
C PHE A 257 1.96 31.52 -3.35
N SER A 258 2.32 32.77 -3.07
CA SER A 258 3.11 33.62 -3.98
C SER A 258 4.58 33.74 -3.59
N ASP A 259 4.93 33.53 -2.32
CA ASP A 259 6.30 33.66 -1.79
C ASP A 259 6.94 32.28 -1.59
N ILE A 260 7.82 31.90 -2.53
CA ILE A 260 8.43 30.58 -2.63
C ILE A 260 9.95 30.73 -2.72
N LYS A 261 10.66 30.16 -1.74
CA LYS A 261 12.13 30.11 -1.73
C LYS A 261 12.61 28.70 -2.06
N PHE A 262 13.61 28.59 -2.93
CA PHE A 262 14.23 27.32 -3.30
C PHE A 262 15.60 27.18 -2.65
N GLU A 263 15.90 26.01 -2.09
CA GLU A 263 17.16 25.69 -1.43
C GLU A 263 17.69 24.34 -1.92
N THR A 264 18.98 24.26 -2.24
CA THR A 264 19.64 23.01 -2.59
C THR A 264 19.90 22.19 -1.33
N LYS A 265 19.62 20.89 -1.36
CA LYS A 265 19.87 20.03 -0.21
C LYS A 265 21.35 19.64 -0.13
N THR A 266 21.92 19.71 1.06
CA THR A 266 23.31 19.29 1.33
C THR A 266 23.53 17.80 1.03
N ALA A 267 22.59 16.95 1.44
CA ALA A 267 22.58 15.53 1.11
C ALA A 267 21.62 15.26 -0.05
N THR A 268 22.16 14.76 -1.17
CA THR A 268 21.39 14.35 -2.35
C THR A 268 21.18 12.85 -2.34
N SER A 269 19.92 12.42 -2.32
CA SER A 269 19.56 11.01 -2.52
C SER A 269 20.05 10.54 -3.88
N LYS A 270 20.59 9.31 -3.94
CA LYS A 270 21.30 8.82 -5.14
C LYS A 270 20.46 8.65 -6.40
N TYR A 271 19.14 8.61 -6.28
CA TYR A 271 18.24 8.59 -7.44
C TYR A 271 18.10 9.96 -8.15
N TYR A 272 18.65 11.04 -7.58
CA TYR A 272 18.74 12.33 -8.28
C TYR A 272 20.10 12.51 -8.92
N ALA A 273 20.11 13.19 -10.06
CA ALA A 273 21.33 13.75 -10.62
C ALA A 273 22.02 14.68 -9.59
N PRO A 274 23.36 14.62 -9.46
CA PRO A 274 24.10 15.45 -8.51
C PRO A 274 23.77 16.94 -8.62
N GLY A 275 23.51 17.60 -7.48
CA GLY A 275 23.19 19.03 -7.42
C GLY A 275 21.77 19.42 -7.82
N GLN A 276 20.94 18.47 -8.26
CA GLN A 276 19.57 18.74 -8.73
C GLN A 276 18.49 18.59 -7.65
N ASN A 277 18.83 18.04 -6.48
CA ASN A 277 17.86 17.85 -5.39
C ASN A 277 17.59 19.16 -4.62
N ARG A 278 16.38 19.71 -4.77
CA ARG A 278 15.98 20.98 -4.14
C ARG A 278 14.74 20.83 -3.26
N ARG A 279 14.77 21.54 -2.14
CA ARG A 279 13.62 21.82 -1.28
C ARG A 279 13.05 23.18 -1.65
N PHE A 280 11.75 23.35 -1.52
CA PHE A 280 11.14 24.68 -1.50
C PHE A 280 10.48 24.94 -0.15
N LEU A 281 10.46 26.21 0.22
CA LEU A 281 9.88 26.72 1.45
C LEU A 281 8.79 27.71 1.06
N LEU A 282 7.63 27.56 1.69
CA LEU A 282 6.53 28.49 1.54
C LEU A 282 6.50 29.42 2.76
N ASN A 283 6.34 30.71 2.51
CA ASN A 283 6.11 31.68 3.57
C ASN A 283 4.60 31.87 3.75
N THR A 284 4.09 31.57 4.94
CA THR A 284 2.68 31.76 5.25
C THR A 284 2.53 33.08 6.03
N LYS A 285 1.77 34.04 5.49
CA LYS A 285 1.33 35.22 6.25
C LYS A 285 0.19 34.83 7.21
N ALA A 286 0.45 33.93 8.16
CA ALA A 286 -0.44 33.75 9.30
C ALA A 286 0.00 34.74 10.40
N PRO A 287 -0.91 35.56 10.98
CA PRO A 287 -0.54 36.45 12.07
C PRO A 287 -0.04 35.62 13.26
N GLY A 288 1.24 35.80 13.63
CA GLY A 288 1.79 35.25 14.88
C GLY A 288 2.52 33.89 14.82
N SER A 289 2.59 33.21 13.67
CA SER A 289 3.36 31.96 13.55
C SER A 289 4.07 31.86 12.21
N ARG A 290 5.41 31.85 12.23
CA ARG A 290 6.24 31.57 11.05
C ARG A 290 6.23 30.05 10.80
N LEU A 291 5.11 29.53 10.29
CA LEU A 291 4.96 28.12 9.92
C LEU A 291 5.64 27.89 8.57
N GLN A 292 6.84 27.30 8.62
CA GLN A 292 7.67 27.01 7.46
C GLN A 292 7.26 25.63 6.90
N THR A 293 6.23 25.60 6.07
CA THR A 293 5.87 24.36 5.34
C THR A 293 6.81 24.19 4.16
N SER A 294 7.27 22.95 3.93
CA SER A 294 8.22 22.67 2.87
C SER A 294 7.82 21.48 2.04
N GLY A 295 7.95 21.62 0.72
CA GLY A 295 7.91 20.49 -0.20
C GLY A 295 9.27 20.25 -0.83
N CYS A 296 9.39 19.15 -1.56
CA CYS A 296 10.59 18.84 -2.33
C CYS A 296 10.23 18.87 -3.81
N ILE A 297 11.03 19.57 -4.60
CA ILE A 297 10.88 19.58 -6.05
C ILE A 297 11.59 18.35 -6.57
N ARG A 298 10.82 17.49 -7.21
CA ARG A 298 11.32 16.27 -7.82
C ARG A 298 11.30 16.46 -9.31
N LEU A 299 12.44 16.81 -9.88
CA LEU A 299 12.59 16.96 -11.32
C LEU A 299 13.53 15.87 -11.79
N TRP A 300 13.16 15.28 -12.92
CA TRP A 300 13.92 14.26 -13.60
C TRP A 300 14.55 14.87 -14.85
N PRO A 301 15.64 15.64 -14.72
CA PRO A 301 16.49 15.86 -15.87
C PRO A 301 17.22 14.54 -16.12
N TRP A 302 16.75 13.78 -17.11
CA TRP A 302 17.48 12.69 -17.76
C TRP A 302 17.88 11.46 -16.91
N LEU A 303 17.24 10.31 -17.20
CA LEU A 303 17.72 8.96 -16.86
C LEU A 303 18.67 8.37 -17.93
N ILE A 304 19.16 9.19 -18.87
CA ILE A 304 19.96 8.72 -20.02
C ILE A 304 21.36 9.32 -19.91
N SER A 305 22.24 8.69 -19.12
CA SER A 305 23.69 8.86 -19.31
C SER A 305 24.48 7.78 -18.56
N THR A 306 24.05 7.34 -17.37
CA THR A 306 24.84 6.38 -16.59
C THR A 306 24.69 4.92 -17.01
N LEU A 307 23.65 4.55 -17.76
CA LEU A 307 23.55 3.19 -18.31
C LEU A 307 24.47 2.97 -19.53
N ASN A 308 24.83 4.02 -20.27
CA ASN A 308 25.77 3.89 -21.40
C ASN A 308 27.25 3.90 -20.96
N THR A 309 27.57 4.36 -19.74
CA THR A 309 28.96 4.37 -19.23
C THR A 309 29.28 3.21 -18.29
N LEU A 310 28.28 2.49 -17.78
CA LEU A 310 28.49 1.28 -16.96
C LEU A 310 28.50 -0.02 -17.78
N CYS A 311 28.19 0.05 -19.08
CA CYS A 311 28.21 -1.10 -19.96
C CYS A 311 29.62 -1.49 -20.47
N SER A 312 30.68 -0.79 -20.05
CA SER A 312 32.05 -1.04 -20.51
C SER A 312 33.00 -1.68 -19.49
N THR A 313 32.58 -1.98 -18.26
CA THR A 313 33.47 -2.66 -17.28
C THR A 313 32.72 -3.54 -16.26
N GLN A 314 32.81 -4.86 -16.50
CA GLN A 314 32.81 -6.01 -15.57
C GLN A 314 31.54 -6.46 -14.81
N ASP A 315 31.26 -7.75 -15.05
CA ASP A 315 30.68 -8.80 -14.20
C ASP A 315 29.15 -8.99 -14.03
N SER A 316 28.62 -9.79 -14.97
CA SER A 316 27.83 -11.04 -14.83
C SER A 316 26.57 -11.13 -13.95
N ALA A 317 26.09 -10.06 -13.31
CA ALA A 317 24.81 -10.07 -12.57
C ALA A 317 23.64 -9.32 -13.25
N LEU A 318 23.83 -8.84 -14.48
CA LEU A 318 22.87 -8.00 -15.23
C LEU A 318 22.15 -8.73 -16.39
N SER A 319 22.23 -10.06 -16.45
CA SER A 319 21.68 -10.84 -17.58
C SER A 319 20.16 -10.77 -17.72
N ASP A 320 19.41 -10.45 -16.67
CA ASP A 320 17.94 -10.55 -16.70
C ASP A 320 17.22 -9.29 -17.21
N TRP A 321 17.97 -8.25 -17.62
CA TRP A 321 17.44 -7.08 -18.36
C TRP A 321 18.11 -6.88 -19.74
N GLY A 322 19.03 -7.75 -20.13
CA GLY A 322 19.82 -7.60 -21.35
C GLY A 322 19.20 -8.28 -22.56
N CYS A 323 18.18 -7.69 -23.20
CA CYS A 323 17.88 -7.90 -24.63
C CYS A 323 16.73 -7.06 -25.22
N LEU A 324 16.46 -5.83 -24.74
CA LEU A 324 15.41 -4.97 -25.32
C LEU A 324 15.89 -3.64 -25.91
N PHE A 325 17.20 -3.45 -26.07
CA PHE A 325 17.76 -2.20 -26.58
C PHE A 325 18.79 -2.44 -27.69
N THR A 326 18.31 -2.85 -28.86
CA THR A 326 19.04 -2.70 -30.14
C THR A 326 18.06 -2.49 -31.30
N LYS A 327 17.63 -1.24 -31.50
CA LYS A 327 17.64 -0.47 -32.75
C LYS A 327 16.72 0.75 -32.65
#